data_AF-A0A964AP19-F1
#
_entry.id   AF-A0A964AP19-F1
#
_cell.length_a   1.000
_cell.length_b   1.000
_cell.length_c   1.000
_cell.angle_alpha   90.00
_cell.angle_beta   90.00
_cell.angle_gamma   90.00
#
_symmetry.space_group_name_H-M   'P 1'
#
loop_
_entity.id
_entity.type
_entity.pdbx_description
1 polymer ?
#
loop_
_entity_poly.entity_id
_entity_poly.type
_entity_poly.pdbx_seq_one_letter_code
_entity_poly.pdbx_strand_id
1 'polypeptide(L)'
;MPDLFKGQHLVVLDTETTGFPAQRWARVIEVGAVLLAPDGAEVDTFEALVLPDILDERAHAAAGIHGITNETLRAEGVPQDEVCAALRETLAAWGDPYLTAFNVGFDRPMLLRMGIGRRRWARCIMQRASAVMGKAGALKPRSQGGWRWPSLARAVDFFGVEVDGPAHRALTDARMAAGVARAIREREV
;
A
#
# COMPACT_ATOMS: atom_id res chain seq x y z
N MET A 1 0.76 -17.28 3.54
CA MET A 1 0.82 -16.40 2.34
C MET A 1 1.95 -16.90 1.46
N PRO A 2 1.76 -17.00 0.13
CA PRO A 2 2.86 -17.31 -0.77
C PRO A 2 3.95 -16.24 -0.72
N ASP A 3 5.16 -16.63 -1.13
CA ASP A 3 6.23 -15.72 -1.55
C ASP A 3 5.75 -14.68 -2.59
N LEU A 4 6.53 -13.62 -2.80
CA LEU A 4 6.27 -12.62 -3.82
C LEU A 4 6.43 -13.26 -5.21
N PHE A 5 5.62 -12.82 -6.18
CA PHE A 5 5.58 -13.26 -7.58
C PHE A 5 5.22 -14.74 -7.83
N LYS A 6 5.93 -15.75 -7.31
CA LYS A 6 5.65 -17.20 -7.56
C LYS A 6 5.26 -17.55 -9.01
N GLY A 7 5.84 -16.87 -10.01
CA GLY A 7 5.48 -17.07 -11.42
C GLY A 7 4.07 -16.60 -11.82
N GLN A 8 3.46 -15.70 -11.05
CA GLN A 8 2.13 -15.15 -11.26
C GLN A 8 2.17 -13.63 -11.16
N HIS A 9 1.12 -12.98 -11.67
CA HIS A 9 0.90 -11.56 -11.44
C HIS A 9 0.72 -11.25 -9.95
N LEU A 10 1.18 -10.09 -9.54
CA LEU A 10 1.11 -9.58 -8.18
C LEU A 10 0.57 -8.15 -8.21
N VAL A 11 -0.38 -7.83 -7.33
CA VAL A 11 -0.83 -6.45 -7.16
C VAL A 11 -0.25 -5.90 -5.87
N VAL A 12 0.46 -4.78 -5.97
CA VAL A 12 0.96 -4.02 -4.84
C VAL A 12 0.03 -2.84 -4.59
N LEU A 13 -0.51 -2.75 -3.39
CA LEU A 13 -1.44 -1.70 -2.97
C LEU A 13 -0.81 -0.81 -1.91
N ASP A 14 -1.30 0.41 -1.87
CA ASP A 14 -1.14 1.33 -0.76
C ASP A 14 -2.44 2.12 -0.54
N THR A 15 -2.68 2.59 0.68
CA THR A 15 -3.87 3.35 1.05
C THR A 15 -3.51 4.55 1.90
N GLU A 16 -4.02 5.72 1.52
CA GLU A 16 -4.07 6.86 2.43
C GLU A 16 -5.36 6.82 3.24
N THR A 17 -5.26 7.14 4.53
CA THR A 17 -6.36 6.95 5.47
C THR A 17 -6.49 8.09 6.45
N THR A 18 -7.71 8.31 6.94
CA THR A 18 -7.96 9.32 7.99
C THR A 18 -7.39 8.94 9.36
N GLY A 19 -6.92 7.69 9.52
CA GLY A 19 -6.39 7.16 10.77
C GLY A 19 -5.94 5.70 10.65
N PHE A 20 -5.61 5.08 11.78
CA PHE A 20 -5.06 3.74 11.84
C PHE A 20 -6.14 2.65 11.80
N PRO A 21 -5.82 1.42 11.34
CA PRO A 21 -6.75 0.30 11.32
C PRO A 21 -7.41 -0.03 12.66
N ALA A 22 -6.70 0.20 13.77
CA ALA A 22 -7.24 -0.01 15.12
C ALA A 22 -8.39 0.96 15.48
N GLN A 23 -8.46 2.11 14.82
CA GLN A 23 -9.51 3.10 14.99
C GLN A 23 -10.68 2.73 14.08
N ARG A 24 -11.83 2.38 14.67
CA ARG A 24 -13.04 1.96 13.91
C ARG A 24 -13.59 3.04 12.99
N TRP A 25 -13.33 4.30 13.31
CA TRP A 25 -13.73 5.45 12.51
C TRP A 25 -12.78 5.71 11.33
N ALA A 26 -11.58 5.13 11.29
CA ALA A 26 -10.64 5.37 10.19
C ALA A 26 -11.21 4.88 8.86
N ARG A 27 -11.08 5.72 7.84
CA ARG A 27 -11.57 5.50 6.47
C ARG A 27 -10.42 5.59 5.49
N VAL A 28 -10.55 4.86 4.38
CA VAL A 28 -9.69 4.99 3.21
C VAL A 28 -10.13 6.24 2.45
N ILE A 29 -9.17 7.07 2.06
CA ILE A 29 -9.39 8.32 1.34
C ILE A 29 -8.60 8.40 0.02
N GLU A 30 -7.64 7.50 -0.17
CA GLU A 30 -6.99 7.28 -1.46
C GLU A 30 -6.58 5.81 -1.57
N VAL A 31 -6.66 5.25 -2.78
CA VAL A 31 -6.16 3.90 -3.08
C VAL A 31 -5.26 3.98 -4.29
N GLY A 32 -4.08 3.37 -4.20
CA GLY A 32 -3.17 3.13 -5.31
C GLY A 32 -2.89 1.65 -5.46
N ALA A 33 -2.91 1.14 -6.68
CA ALA A 33 -2.59 -0.25 -7.00
C ALA A 33 -1.68 -0.33 -8.23
N VAL A 34 -0.70 -1.20 -8.18
CA VAL A 34 0.21 -1.49 -9.29
C VAL A 34 0.16 -2.97 -9.59
N LEU A 35 -0.20 -3.33 -10.83
CA LEU A 35 -0.10 -4.68 -11.35
C LEU A 35 1.33 -4.95 -11.82
N LEU A 36 1.93 -6.00 -11.27
CA LEU A 36 3.22 -6.50 -11.69
C LEU A 36 3.08 -7.84 -12.41
N ALA A 37 3.78 -7.99 -13.52
CA ALA A 37 3.99 -9.26 -14.21
C ALA A 37 4.80 -10.25 -13.36
N PRO A 38 4.82 -11.56 -13.71
CA PRO A 38 5.64 -12.55 -13.01
C PRO A 38 7.14 -12.22 -12.95
N ASP A 39 7.67 -11.51 -13.96
CA ASP A 39 9.03 -10.98 -14.00
C ASP A 39 9.16 -9.62 -13.29
N GLY A 40 8.09 -9.17 -12.64
CA GLY A 40 7.91 -7.89 -11.95
C GLY A 40 8.02 -6.65 -12.81
N ALA A 41 7.84 -6.72 -14.13
CA ALA A 41 7.55 -5.52 -14.90
C ALA A 41 6.21 -4.91 -14.44
N GLU A 42 6.13 -3.58 -14.36
CA GLU A 42 4.85 -2.87 -14.17
C GLU A 42 4.02 -3.02 -15.45
N VAL A 43 2.80 -3.51 -15.31
CA VAL A 43 1.89 -3.80 -16.43
C VAL A 43 0.77 -2.77 -16.51
N ASP A 44 0.20 -2.44 -15.35
CA ASP A 44 -0.97 -1.58 -15.27
C ASP A 44 -1.09 -0.97 -13.86
N THR A 45 -1.93 0.05 -13.71
CA THR A 45 -2.15 0.75 -12.44
C THR A 45 -3.61 1.12 -12.23
N PHE A 46 -3.98 1.29 -10.97
CA PHE A 46 -5.26 1.85 -10.55
C PHE A 46 -5.01 2.92 -9.50
N GLU A 47 -5.66 4.06 -9.62
CA GLU A 47 -5.69 5.08 -8.58
C GLU A 47 -7.08 5.68 -8.43
N ALA A 48 -7.45 6.01 -7.20
CA ALA A 48 -8.70 6.70 -6.92
C ALA A 48 -8.60 7.50 -5.63
N LEU A 49 -9.06 8.74 -5.69
CA LEU A 49 -9.39 9.54 -4.51
C LEU A 49 -10.79 9.13 -4.03
N VAL A 50 -10.90 8.79 -2.75
CA VAL A 50 -12.10 8.18 -2.16
C VAL A 50 -12.81 9.19 -1.27
N LEU A 51 -14.06 9.50 -1.59
CA LEU A 51 -14.98 10.17 -0.67
C LEU A 51 -15.62 9.10 0.23
N PRO A 52 -15.24 9.01 1.52
CA PRO A 52 -15.78 8.00 2.41
C PRO A 52 -17.22 8.33 2.81
N ASP A 53 -17.96 7.29 3.22
CA ASP A 53 -19.32 7.39 3.79
C ASP A 53 -19.40 8.33 5.00
N ILE A 54 -18.31 8.40 5.77
CA ILE A 54 -18.17 9.24 6.94
C ILE A 54 -16.84 10.00 6.84
N LEU A 55 -16.94 11.32 6.77
CA LEU A 55 -15.79 12.23 6.80
C LEU A 55 -15.94 13.19 7.99
N ASP A 56 -15.22 12.90 9.08
CA ASP A 56 -15.22 13.71 10.30
C ASP A 56 -13.89 14.47 10.50
N GLU A 57 -13.85 15.40 11.44
CA GLU A 57 -12.68 16.26 11.69
C GLU A 57 -11.45 15.51 12.21
N ARG A 58 -11.57 14.23 12.60
CA ARG A 58 -10.42 13.44 13.08
C ARG A 58 -9.41 13.17 11.97
N ALA A 59 -9.82 13.34 10.72
CA ALA A 59 -8.97 13.25 9.54
C ALA A 59 -7.88 14.35 9.48
N HIS A 60 -8.03 15.47 10.19
CA HIS A 60 -7.08 16.60 10.10
C HIS A 60 -5.64 16.23 10.45
N ALA A 61 -5.44 15.30 11.39
CA ALA A 61 -4.09 14.85 11.75
C ALA A 61 -3.41 14.05 10.62
N ALA A 62 -4.20 13.32 9.82
CA ALA A 62 -3.69 12.57 8.68
C ALA A 62 -3.38 13.49 7.49
N ALA A 63 -4.17 14.56 7.28
CA ALA A 63 -3.94 15.54 6.23
C ALA A 63 -2.55 16.19 6.28
N GLY A 64 -1.94 16.32 7.47
CA GLY A 64 -0.55 16.80 7.61
C GLY A 64 0.53 15.85 7.08
N ILE A 65 0.18 14.60 6.75
CA ILE A 65 1.08 13.56 6.22
C ILE A 65 0.94 13.49 4.69
N HIS A 66 -0.28 13.32 4.18
CA HIS A 66 -0.55 13.09 2.75
C HIS A 66 -1.06 14.33 1.99
N GLY A 67 -1.41 15.42 2.68
CA GLY A 67 -1.84 16.68 2.05
C GLY A 67 -3.27 16.70 1.50
N ILE A 68 -4.04 15.63 1.69
CA ILE A 68 -5.43 15.52 1.21
C ILE A 68 -6.37 16.12 2.25
N THR A 69 -7.06 17.19 1.88
CA THR A 69 -7.98 17.91 2.76
C THR A 69 -9.40 17.39 2.65
N ASN A 70 -10.25 17.68 3.64
CA ASN A 70 -11.67 17.33 3.57
C ASN A 70 -12.37 18.07 2.42
N GLU A 71 -11.92 19.28 2.08
CA GLU A 71 -12.38 20.07 0.96
C GLU A 71 -12.05 19.37 -0.37
N THR A 72 -10.81 18.90 -0.53
CA THR A 72 -10.39 18.10 -1.70
C THR A 72 -11.24 16.84 -1.84
N LEU A 73 -11.45 16.09 -0.75
CA LEU A 73 -12.26 14.87 -0.80
C LEU A 73 -13.71 15.13 -1.22
N ARG A 74 -14.31 16.23 -0.77
CA ARG A 74 -15.68 16.60 -1.16
C ARG A 74 -15.78 17.11 -2.59
N ALA A 75 -14.73 17.76 -3.10
CA ALA A 75 -14.73 18.33 -4.44
C ALA A 75 -14.37 17.31 -5.53
N GLU A 76 -13.42 16.43 -5.24
CA GLU A 76 -12.76 15.56 -6.23
C GLU A 76 -12.91 14.07 -5.92
N GLY A 77 -13.27 13.70 -4.69
CA GLY A 77 -13.36 12.31 -4.27
C GLY A 77 -14.55 11.60 -4.91
N VAL A 78 -14.31 10.35 -5.33
CA VAL A 78 -15.34 9.46 -5.87
C VAL A 78 -16.00 8.70 -4.70
N PRO A 79 -17.34 8.52 -4.69
CA PRO A 79 -18.02 7.76 -3.65
C PRO A 79 -17.39 6.38 -3.41
N GLN A 80 -17.23 6.00 -2.14
CA GLN A 80 -16.51 4.78 -1.76
C GLN A 80 -17.04 3.51 -2.42
N ASP A 81 -18.35 3.40 -2.61
CA ASP A 81 -19.00 2.28 -3.26
C ASP A 81 -18.67 2.18 -4.75
N GLU A 82 -18.62 3.31 -5.46
CA GLU A 82 -18.16 3.40 -6.84
C GLU A 82 -16.68 3.03 -6.97
N VAL A 83 -15.80 3.56 -6.11
CA VAL A 83 -14.38 3.17 -6.10
C VAL A 83 -14.22 1.68 -5.80
N CYS A 84 -15.02 1.15 -4.87
CA CYS A 84 -15.04 -0.27 -4.57
C CYS A 84 -15.47 -1.10 -5.78
N ALA A 85 -16.49 -0.67 -6.54
CA ALA A 85 -16.91 -1.36 -7.74
C ALA A 85 -15.78 -1.38 -8.78
N ALA A 86 -15.24 -0.20 -9.09
CA ALA A 86 -14.14 -0.03 -10.05
C ALA A 86 -12.91 -0.86 -9.67
N LEU A 87 -12.44 -0.80 -8.42
CA LEU A 87 -11.29 -1.60 -7.99
C LEU A 87 -11.57 -3.11 -8.10
N ARG A 88 -12.78 -3.57 -7.78
CA ARG A 88 -13.11 -5.00 -7.94
C ARG A 88 -13.12 -5.43 -9.41
N GLU A 89 -13.64 -4.60 -10.30
CA GLU A 89 -13.63 -4.84 -11.75
C GLU A 89 -12.21 -4.86 -12.30
N THR A 90 -11.37 -3.90 -11.91
CA THR A 90 -9.95 -3.87 -12.27
C THR A 90 -9.21 -5.10 -11.79
N LEU A 91 -9.38 -5.49 -10.52
CA LEU A 91 -8.75 -6.71 -9.98
C LEU A 91 -9.22 -7.98 -10.72
N ALA A 92 -10.49 -8.06 -11.10
CA ALA A 92 -11.02 -9.17 -11.89
C ALA A 92 -10.45 -9.18 -13.32
N ALA A 93 -10.34 -8.01 -13.96
CA ALA A 93 -9.72 -7.87 -15.28
C ALA A 93 -8.24 -8.27 -15.27
N TRP A 94 -7.54 -8.03 -14.16
CA TRP A 94 -6.17 -8.48 -13.92
C TRP A 94 -6.06 -9.97 -13.55
N GLY A 95 -7.18 -10.71 -13.50
CA GLY A 95 -7.21 -12.15 -13.20
C GLY A 95 -7.20 -12.52 -11.73
N ASP A 96 -7.69 -11.63 -10.85
CA ASP A 96 -7.71 -11.79 -9.39
C ASP A 96 -6.37 -12.22 -8.77
N PRO A 97 -5.26 -11.51 -9.05
CA PRO A 97 -3.93 -11.87 -8.56
C PRO A 97 -3.85 -11.82 -7.03
N TYR A 98 -2.73 -12.31 -6.47
CA TYR A 98 -2.44 -12.06 -5.06
C TYR A 98 -2.20 -10.57 -4.84
N LEU A 99 -2.74 -10.07 -3.73
CA LEU A 99 -2.48 -8.72 -3.25
C LEU A 99 -1.28 -8.71 -2.29
N THR A 100 -0.55 -7.62 -2.26
CA THR A 100 0.39 -7.28 -1.19
C THR A 100 0.44 -5.78 -0.99
N ALA A 101 1.16 -5.34 0.02
CA ALA A 101 1.41 -3.95 0.33
C ALA A 101 2.76 -3.84 1.03
N PHE A 102 3.29 -2.62 1.18
CA PHE A 102 4.44 -2.43 2.05
C PHE A 102 4.14 -2.93 3.46
N ASN A 103 3.01 -2.51 4.03
CA ASN A 103 2.54 -2.99 5.32
C ASN A 103 1.17 -3.67 5.20
N VAL A 104 1.16 -4.95 4.81
CA VAL A 104 -0.08 -5.75 4.74
C VAL A 104 -0.91 -5.74 6.04
N GLY A 105 -0.27 -5.56 7.20
CA GLY A 105 -0.98 -5.44 8.48
C GLY A 105 -1.82 -4.17 8.62
N PHE A 106 -1.50 -3.14 7.82
CA PHE A 106 -2.21 -1.87 7.75
C PHE A 106 -3.24 -1.85 6.61
N ASP A 107 -2.84 -2.11 5.37
CA ASP A 107 -3.70 -1.91 4.20
C ASP A 107 -4.82 -2.95 4.11
N ARG A 108 -4.54 -4.20 4.48
CA ARG A 108 -5.53 -5.28 4.42
C ARG A 108 -6.79 -5.01 5.24
N PRO A 109 -6.71 -4.67 6.55
CA PRO A 109 -7.92 -4.34 7.30
C PRO A 109 -8.62 -3.07 6.81
N MET A 110 -7.89 -2.11 6.22
CA MET A 110 -8.47 -0.89 5.66
C MET A 110 -9.28 -1.17 4.39
N LEU A 111 -8.73 -1.93 3.43
CA LEU A 111 -9.46 -2.37 2.24
C LEU A 111 -10.66 -3.27 2.58
N LEU A 112 -10.51 -4.14 3.59
CA LEU A 112 -11.63 -4.94 4.08
C LEU A 112 -12.76 -4.04 4.63
N ARG A 113 -12.42 -2.99 5.38
CA ARG A 113 -13.39 -2.02 5.93
C ARG A 113 -14.05 -1.19 4.84
N MET A 114 -13.30 -0.77 3.83
CA MET A 114 -13.81 -0.04 2.66
C MET A 114 -14.84 -0.87 1.87
N GLY A 115 -14.68 -2.20 1.88
CA GLY A 115 -15.65 -3.13 1.31
C GLY A 115 -15.09 -4.04 0.22
N ILE A 116 -13.78 -4.02 -0.07
CA ILE A 116 -13.15 -4.81 -1.15
C ILE A 116 -13.29 -6.33 -0.98
N GLY A 117 -13.70 -6.77 0.21
CA GLY A 117 -14.00 -8.16 0.53
C GLY A 117 -12.75 -8.97 0.86
N ARG A 118 -12.92 -10.29 1.04
CA ARG A 118 -11.80 -11.18 1.33
C ARG A 118 -10.99 -11.43 0.06
N ARG A 119 -9.71 -11.10 0.09
CA ARG A 119 -8.76 -11.28 -1.03
C ARG A 119 -7.62 -12.22 -0.63
N ARG A 120 -6.92 -12.75 -1.63
CA ARG A 120 -5.71 -13.55 -1.44
C ARG A 120 -4.52 -12.61 -1.25
N TRP A 121 -3.71 -12.84 -0.22
CA TRP A 121 -2.55 -11.99 0.09
C TRP A 121 -1.25 -12.77 -0.01
N ALA A 122 -0.26 -12.22 -0.71
CA ALA A 122 1.13 -12.66 -0.70
C ALA A 122 1.87 -12.12 0.54
N ARG A 123 3.14 -12.52 0.72
CA ARG A 123 3.97 -12.05 1.84
C ARG A 123 4.08 -10.52 1.83
N CYS A 124 4.11 -9.96 3.05
CA CYS A 124 4.27 -8.53 3.30
C CYS A 124 5.65 -8.04 2.83
N ILE A 125 5.68 -6.96 2.03
CA ILE A 125 6.94 -6.44 1.47
C ILE A 125 7.85 -5.92 2.59
N MET A 126 7.34 -5.23 3.60
CA MET A 126 8.14 -4.73 4.75
C MET A 126 8.86 -5.86 5.49
N GLN A 127 8.21 -7.01 5.69
CA GLN A 127 8.83 -8.16 6.34
C GLN A 127 9.95 -8.76 5.48
N ARG A 128 9.76 -8.77 4.16
CA ARG A 128 10.75 -9.28 3.20
C ARG A 128 11.93 -8.35 3.04
N ALA A 129 11.67 -7.05 2.90
CA ALA A 129 12.67 -6.01 2.94
C ALA A 129 13.52 -6.15 4.20
N SER A 130 12.89 -6.27 5.38
CA SER A 130 13.64 -6.45 6.63
C SER A 130 14.50 -7.71 6.67
N ALA A 131 14.04 -8.83 6.11
CA ALA A 131 14.82 -10.05 6.06
C ALA A 131 16.08 -9.88 5.21
N VAL A 132 15.96 -9.24 4.05
CA VAL A 132 17.09 -8.97 3.14
C VAL A 132 18.02 -7.89 3.69
N MET A 133 17.48 -6.83 4.30
CA MET A 133 18.25 -5.71 4.84
C MET A 133 19.02 -6.07 6.12
N GLY A 134 18.60 -7.10 6.86
CA GLY A 134 19.21 -7.49 8.13
C GLY A 134 19.37 -6.31 9.09
N LYS A 135 20.56 -6.18 9.71
CA LYS A 135 20.87 -5.07 10.63
C LYS A 135 20.92 -3.70 9.96
N ALA A 136 21.19 -3.63 8.66
CA ALA A 136 21.26 -2.35 7.93
C ALA A 136 19.87 -1.70 7.82
N GLY A 137 18.81 -2.49 7.72
CA GLY A 137 17.43 -2.00 7.68
C GLY A 137 16.80 -1.76 9.05
N ALA A 138 17.45 -2.23 10.12
CA ALA A 138 16.88 -2.24 11.45
C ALA A 138 16.81 -0.81 12.05
N LEU A 139 15.61 -0.37 12.38
CA LEU A 139 15.40 0.92 13.06
C LEU A 139 15.67 0.76 14.56
N LYS A 140 16.29 1.79 15.18
CA LYS A 140 16.52 1.82 16.63
C LYS A 140 15.19 1.63 17.39
N PRO A 141 15.18 0.86 18.49
CA PRO A 141 13.99 0.70 19.32
C PRO A 141 13.47 2.04 19.87
N ARG A 142 12.15 2.17 20.07
CA ARG A 142 11.54 3.34 20.74
C ARG A 142 11.59 3.25 22.27
N SER A 143 11.82 2.06 22.82
CA SER A 143 12.03 1.75 24.24
C SER A 143 12.86 0.46 24.34
N GLN A 144 13.21 -0.01 25.55
CA GLN A 144 13.92 -1.28 25.72
C GLN A 144 13.12 -2.44 25.12
N GLY A 145 13.50 -2.88 23.92
CA GLY A 145 12.81 -3.88 23.10
C GLY A 145 13.53 -4.06 21.76
N GLY A 146 13.18 -5.13 21.03
CA GLY A 146 13.85 -5.52 19.78
C GLY A 146 13.76 -4.52 18.62
N TRP A 147 14.48 -4.81 17.55
CA TRP A 147 14.56 -3.99 16.33
C TRP A 147 13.18 -3.75 15.70
N ARG A 148 12.95 -2.53 15.20
CA ARG A 148 11.72 -2.17 14.45
C ARG A 148 11.90 -2.48 12.96
N TRP A 149 10.80 -2.90 12.31
CA TRP A 149 10.72 -3.04 10.86
C TRP A 149 11.06 -1.73 10.13
N PRO A 150 11.69 -1.77 8.94
CA PRO A 150 12.04 -0.58 8.17
C PRO A 150 10.79 0.16 7.68
N SER A 151 10.88 1.49 7.53
CA SER A 151 9.89 2.26 6.77
C SER A 151 10.04 2.03 5.26
N LEU A 152 9.02 2.40 4.48
CA LEU A 152 9.08 2.34 3.02
C LEU A 152 10.24 3.18 2.50
N ALA A 153 10.36 4.44 2.94
CA ALA A 153 11.47 5.31 2.56
C ALA A 153 12.86 4.69 2.85
N ARG A 154 13.03 4.00 3.98
CA ARG A 154 14.30 3.33 4.30
C ARG A 154 14.56 2.12 3.40
N ALA A 155 13.51 1.38 3.04
CA ALA A 155 13.63 0.28 2.09
C ALA A 155 13.98 0.80 0.69
N VAL A 156 13.28 1.84 0.21
CA VAL A 156 13.55 2.52 -1.06
C VAL A 156 15.01 2.96 -1.16
N ASP A 157 15.52 3.66 -0.14
CA ASP A 157 16.91 4.09 -0.05
C ASP A 157 17.89 2.90 -0.10
N PHE A 158 17.65 1.87 0.72
CA PHE A 158 18.53 0.70 0.78
C PHE A 158 18.57 -0.11 -0.53
N PHE A 159 17.43 -0.22 -1.22
CA PHE A 159 17.32 -0.98 -2.45
C PHE A 159 17.68 -0.14 -3.70
N GLY A 160 17.88 1.18 -3.54
CA GLY A 160 18.17 2.08 -4.65
C GLY A 160 16.98 2.20 -5.62
N VAL A 161 15.75 2.17 -5.09
CA VAL A 161 14.54 2.28 -5.91
C VAL A 161 14.36 3.74 -6.34
N GLU A 162 14.25 3.96 -7.64
CA GLU A 162 13.94 5.28 -8.17
C GLU A 162 12.51 5.68 -7.80
N VAL A 163 12.35 6.93 -7.36
CA VAL A 163 11.07 7.51 -6.96
C VAL A 163 10.67 8.52 -8.02
N ASP A 164 9.49 8.32 -8.59
CA ASP A 164 8.83 9.31 -9.43
C ASP A 164 7.50 9.73 -8.77
N GLY A 165 7.29 11.05 -8.67
CA GLY A 165 6.14 11.66 -8.02
C GLY A 165 6.30 12.00 -6.52
N PRO A 166 5.30 12.69 -5.94
CA PRO A 166 5.33 13.10 -4.53
C PRO A 166 5.10 11.92 -3.58
N ALA A 167 5.88 11.86 -2.49
CA ALA A 167 5.65 10.91 -1.40
C ALA A 167 4.30 11.15 -0.72
N HIS A 168 3.73 10.10 -0.12
CA HIS A 168 2.42 10.14 0.56
C HIS A 168 1.24 10.40 -0.39
N ARG A 169 1.36 9.82 -1.58
CA ARG A 169 0.25 9.59 -2.50
C ARG A 169 0.18 8.09 -2.73
N ALA A 170 -1.02 7.52 -2.64
CA ALA A 170 -1.18 6.08 -2.60
C ALA A 170 -0.57 5.38 -3.83
N LEU A 171 -0.72 5.92 -5.05
CA LEU A 171 -0.11 5.30 -6.23
C LEU A 171 1.43 5.40 -6.23
N THR A 172 1.98 6.55 -5.81
CA THR A 172 3.43 6.73 -5.71
C THR A 172 4.03 5.78 -4.67
N ASP A 173 3.43 5.67 -3.49
CA ASP A 173 3.89 4.78 -2.44
C ASP A 173 3.71 3.29 -2.83
N ALA A 174 2.64 2.94 -3.57
CA ALA A 174 2.46 1.61 -4.15
C ALA A 174 3.56 1.28 -5.20
N ARG A 175 3.95 2.23 -6.05
CA ARG A 175 5.07 2.08 -6.99
C ARG A 175 6.41 1.93 -6.29
N MET A 176 6.66 2.71 -5.24
CA MET A 176 7.85 2.54 -4.40
C MET A 176 7.91 1.14 -3.78
N ALA A 177 6.78 0.68 -3.22
CA ALA A 177 6.68 -0.66 -2.64
C ALA A 177 6.87 -1.75 -3.71
N ALA A 178 6.35 -1.55 -4.92
CA ALA A 178 6.57 -2.42 -6.06
C ALA A 178 8.05 -2.49 -6.48
N GLY A 179 8.75 -1.35 -6.52
CA GLY A 179 10.19 -1.31 -6.74
C GLY A 179 10.98 -2.11 -5.70
N VAL A 180 10.61 -1.98 -4.42
CA VAL A 180 11.21 -2.78 -3.34
C VAL A 180 10.91 -4.28 -3.54
N ALA A 181 9.68 -4.65 -3.90
CA ALA A 181 9.32 -6.05 -4.18
C ALA A 181 10.15 -6.64 -5.34
N ARG A 182 10.36 -5.87 -6.41
CA ARG A 182 11.22 -6.26 -7.54
C ARG A 182 12.67 -6.44 -7.13
N ALA A 183 13.24 -5.49 -6.39
CA ALA A 183 14.62 -5.56 -5.92
C ALA A 183 14.85 -6.74 -4.96
N ILE A 184 13.86 -7.09 -4.14
CA ILE A 184 13.90 -8.31 -3.32
C ILE A 184 13.96 -9.55 -4.21
N ARG A 185 13.10 -9.65 -5.23
CA ARG A 185 13.08 -10.79 -6.16
C ARG A 185 14.44 -11.00 -6.82
N GLU A 186 15.08 -9.93 -7.29
CA GLU A 186 16.39 -9.98 -7.94
C GLU A 186 17.54 -10.47 -7.04
N ARG A 187 17.38 -10.36 -5.71
CA ARG A 187 18.38 -10.82 -4.72
C ARG A 187 18.10 -12.24 -4.20
N GLU A 188 16.98 -12.84 -4.56
CA GLU A 188 16.55 -14.18 -4.12
C GLU A 188 16.68 -15.25 -5.22
N VAL A 189 17.10 -14.86 -6.43
CA VAL A 189 17.45 -15.73 -7.56
C VAL A 189 18.92 -16.15 -7.49
#